data_AF-A0A1B8ZQ42-F1
#
_entry.id   AF-A0A1B8ZQ42-F1
#
_cell.length_a   1.000
_cell.length_b   1.000
_cell.length_c   1.000
_cell.angle_alpha   90.00
_cell.angle_beta   90.00
_cell.angle_gamma   90.00
#
_symmetry.space_group_name_H-M   'P 1'
#
loop_
_entity.id
_entity.type
_entity.pdbx_description
1 polymer ?
#
loop_
_entity_poly.entity_id
_entity_poly.type
_entity_poly.pdbx_seq_one_letter_code
_entity_poly.pdbx_strand_id
1 'polypeptide(L)'
;MKNLNFGCKRSDFLVTSSKDDWFIPCRFYEPDREKPFTYRRRLNRFKDEKEQKQIEKLLLKQMTTLLDEKDYNPRTKQFVFMEEELNPNLSLTEALERKTYTPEHVKVVESALNRFKLNLTKLELDFLKIKDVELIHIKKVLEACSLSNYSYNQYKKMLSSLFTDLVDESCNCSGIWKEWQI
;
A
#
# COMPACT_ATOMS: atom_id res chain seq x y z
N MET A 1 13.00 -12.76 -10.76
CA MET A 1 12.82 -11.30 -10.55
C MET A 1 11.47 -11.06 -9.92
N LYS A 2 11.40 -10.21 -8.90
CA LYS A 2 10.18 -9.88 -8.15
C LYS A 2 9.69 -8.48 -8.54
N ASN A 3 8.39 -8.34 -8.78
CA ASN A 3 7.74 -7.03 -8.97
C ASN A 3 7.47 -6.39 -7.61
N LEU A 4 7.70 -5.09 -7.50
CA LEU A 4 7.43 -4.28 -6.31
C LEU A 4 6.12 -3.50 -6.51
N ASN A 5 5.51 -3.01 -5.42
CA ASN A 5 4.17 -2.41 -5.48
C ASN A 5 4.11 -1.07 -6.24
N PHE A 6 5.26 -0.45 -6.49
CA PHE A 6 5.40 0.85 -7.14
C PHE A 6 6.03 0.75 -8.55
N GLY A 7 5.82 -0.38 -9.24
CA GLY A 7 6.20 -0.56 -10.64
C GLY A 7 7.69 -0.90 -10.89
N CYS A 8 8.52 -0.82 -9.86
CA CYS A 8 9.92 -1.27 -9.91
C CYS A 8 10.04 -2.78 -9.77
N LYS A 9 11.21 -3.33 -10.09
CA LYS A 9 11.53 -4.76 -9.92
C LYS A 9 12.83 -4.94 -9.16
N ARG A 10 13.01 -6.10 -8.55
CA ARG A 10 14.32 -6.50 -8.01
C ARG A 10 14.72 -7.92 -8.40
N SER A 11 16.02 -8.17 -8.42
CA SER A 11 16.56 -9.52 -8.43
C SER A 11 16.37 -10.20 -7.07
N ASP A 12 16.67 -11.49 -7.03
CA ASP A 12 16.82 -12.21 -5.77
C ASP A 12 18.00 -11.63 -4.97
N PHE A 13 17.94 -11.81 -3.65
CA PHE A 13 19.03 -11.48 -2.76
C PHE A 13 20.09 -12.58 -2.89
N LEU A 14 21.30 -12.18 -3.26
CA LEU A 14 22.43 -13.09 -3.30
C LEU A 14 23.26 -12.84 -2.05
N VAL A 15 23.85 -13.87 -1.45
CA VAL A 15 24.87 -13.69 -0.41
C VAL A 15 26.20 -13.78 -1.13
N THR A 16 27.03 -12.75 -1.03
CA THR A 16 28.33 -12.71 -1.71
C THR A 16 29.41 -12.33 -0.71
N SER A 17 30.54 -13.02 -0.79
CA SER A 17 31.76 -12.69 -0.07
C SER A 17 32.88 -12.38 -1.08
N SER A 18 33.61 -11.29 -0.87
CA SER A 18 34.81 -10.97 -1.64
C SER A 18 35.85 -10.35 -0.73
N LYS A 19 37.02 -10.98 -0.62
CA LYS A 19 38.21 -10.46 0.09
C LYS A 19 37.85 -9.78 1.43
N ASP A 20 37.18 -10.53 2.30
CA ASP A 20 36.72 -10.13 3.65
C ASP A 20 35.53 -9.16 3.75
N ASP A 21 34.96 -8.72 2.64
CA ASP A 21 33.70 -7.97 2.63
C ASP A 21 32.53 -8.91 2.32
N TRP A 22 31.69 -9.13 3.33
CA TRP A 22 30.42 -9.86 3.19
C TRP A 22 29.31 -8.86 2.93
N PHE A 23 28.51 -9.08 1.89
CA PHE A 23 27.35 -8.26 1.60
C PHE A 23 26.25 -9.05 0.89
N ILE A 24 25.03 -8.56 1.04
CA ILE A 24 23.87 -9.08 0.35
C ILE A 24 23.48 -8.07 -0.72
N PRO A 25 23.82 -8.31 -2.00
CA PRO A 25 23.36 -7.47 -3.09
C PRO A 25 21.99 -7.90 -3.64
N CYS A 26 21.25 -6.94 -4.17
CA CYS A 26 20.25 -7.16 -5.20
C CYS A 26 20.34 -6.07 -6.28
N ARG A 27 19.88 -6.40 -7.49
CA ARG A 27 19.69 -5.45 -8.57
C ARG A 27 18.28 -4.88 -8.48
N PHE A 28 18.17 -3.57 -8.50
CA PHE A 28 16.92 -2.82 -8.47
C PHE A 28 16.70 -2.15 -9.83
N TYR A 29 15.54 -2.39 -10.43
CA TYR A 29 15.21 -2.00 -11.80
C TYR A 29 14.05 -1.01 -11.78
N GLU A 30 14.26 0.13 -12.42
CA GLU A 30 13.27 1.19 -12.57
C GLU A 30 12.80 1.22 -14.03
N PRO A 31 11.49 1.38 -14.31
CA PRO A 31 10.96 1.31 -15.68
C PRO A 31 11.54 2.34 -16.65
N ASP A 32 11.91 3.52 -16.14
CA ASP A 32 12.44 4.67 -16.86
C ASP A 32 13.97 4.62 -17.03
N ARG A 33 14.64 3.57 -16.55
CA ARG A 33 16.11 3.47 -16.56
C ARG A 33 16.60 2.14 -17.09
N GLU A 34 17.51 2.21 -18.06
CA GLU A 34 18.16 1.03 -18.62
C GLU A 34 19.08 0.30 -17.63
N LYS A 35 19.78 1.05 -16.76
CA LYS A 35 20.80 0.49 -15.86
C LYS A 35 20.25 0.25 -14.45
N PRO A 36 20.28 -1.01 -13.95
CA PRO A 36 19.81 -1.30 -12.61
C PRO A 36 20.72 -0.68 -11.54
N PHE A 37 20.11 -0.27 -10.43
CA PHE A 37 20.83 0.13 -9.24
C PHE A 37 21.29 -1.09 -8.44
N THR A 38 22.54 -1.10 -7.98
CA THR A 38 23.02 -2.13 -7.06
C THR A 38 22.72 -1.72 -5.63
N TYR A 39 21.69 -2.30 -5.05
CA TYR A 39 21.44 -2.17 -3.63
C TYR A 39 22.21 -3.24 -2.87
N ARG A 40 22.94 -2.86 -1.82
CA ARG A 40 23.76 -3.78 -1.01
C ARG A 40 23.66 -3.45 0.46
N ARG A 41 23.49 -4.48 1.30
CA ARG A 41 23.67 -4.39 2.76
C ARG A 41 24.95 -5.13 3.15
N ARG A 42 25.85 -4.43 3.84
CA ARG A 42 27.11 -5.00 4.32
C ARG A 42 26.90 -5.75 5.61
N LEU A 43 27.62 -6.85 5.76
CA LEU A 43 27.82 -7.56 7.01
C LEU A 43 29.17 -7.11 7.57
N ASN A 44 29.22 -6.81 8.86
CA ASN A 44 30.50 -6.58 9.54
C ASN A 44 31.28 -7.90 9.63
N ARG A 45 32.61 -7.83 9.82
CA ARG A 45 33.41 -9.05 10.07
C ARG A 45 32.90 -9.74 11.34
N PHE A 46 32.65 -11.04 11.27
CA PHE A 46 32.24 -11.87 12.41
C PHE A 46 33.34 -12.86 12.80
N LYS A 47 33.29 -13.31 14.05
CA LYS A 47 34.17 -14.36 14.58
C LYS A 47 33.52 -15.76 14.52
N ASP A 48 32.19 -15.84 14.46
CA ASP A 48 31.42 -17.09 14.55
C ASP A 48 30.46 -17.26 13.36
N GLU A 49 30.44 -18.46 12.77
CA GLU A 49 29.53 -18.86 11.68
C GLU A 49 28.06 -18.81 12.11
N LYS A 50 27.76 -19.08 13.39
CA LYS A 50 26.38 -19.08 13.89
C LYS A 50 25.80 -17.67 13.92
N GLU A 51 26.58 -16.70 14.42
CA GLU A 51 26.23 -15.27 14.40
C GLU A 51 26.06 -14.77 12.97
N GLN A 52 26.96 -15.18 12.07
CA GLN A 52 26.90 -14.83 10.66
C GLN A 52 25.56 -15.25 10.02
N LYS A 53 25.12 -16.50 10.21
CA LYS A 53 23.84 -16.99 9.67
C LYS A 53 22.64 -16.25 10.26
N GLN A 54 22.69 -15.83 11.52
CA GLN A 54 21.61 -15.07 12.14
C GLN A 54 21.52 -13.65 11.56
N ILE A 55 22.66 -12.99 11.37
CA ILE A 55 22.71 -11.64 10.81
C ILE A 55 22.34 -11.65 9.33
N GLU A 56 22.77 -12.67 8.58
CA GLU A 56 22.33 -12.88 7.20
C GLU A 56 20.80 -12.96 7.12
N LYS A 57 20.17 -13.81 7.93
CA LYS A 57 18.70 -13.91 8.00
C LYS A 57 18.04 -12.58 8.37
N LEU A 58 18.62 -11.85 9.33
CA LEU A 58 18.11 -10.55 9.75
C LEU A 58 18.17 -9.52 8.60
N LEU A 59 19.29 -9.44 7.90
CA LEU A 59 19.48 -8.51 6.78
C LEU A 59 18.59 -8.87 5.60
N LEU A 60 18.45 -10.16 5.27
CA LEU A 60 17.51 -10.62 4.25
C LEU A 60 16.08 -10.19 4.59
N LYS A 61 15.66 -10.38 5.85
CA LYS A 61 14.35 -9.93 6.33
C LYS A 61 14.20 -8.41 6.19
N GLN A 62 15.20 -7.64 6.63
CA GLN A 62 15.17 -6.18 6.53
C GLN A 62 15.09 -5.69 5.07
N MET A 63 15.88 -6.27 4.16
CA MET A 63 15.85 -5.91 2.75
C MET A 63 14.52 -6.28 2.10
N THR A 64 13.95 -7.43 2.47
CA THR A 64 12.62 -7.87 2.04
C THR A 64 11.56 -6.86 2.49
N THR A 65 11.51 -6.54 3.78
CA THR A 65 10.55 -5.56 4.32
C THR A 65 10.70 -4.19 3.68
N LEU A 66 11.93 -3.68 3.53
CA LEU A 66 12.13 -2.36 2.93
C LEU A 66 11.65 -2.30 1.48
N LEU A 67 12.05 -3.25 0.64
CA LEU A 67 11.77 -3.20 -0.80
C LEU A 67 10.36 -3.69 -1.15
N ASP A 68 9.90 -4.75 -0.50
CA ASP A 68 8.71 -5.48 -0.91
C ASP A 68 7.44 -5.04 -0.14
N GLU A 69 7.60 -4.57 1.10
CA GLU A 69 6.49 -4.25 2.00
C GLU A 69 6.37 -2.74 2.20
N LYS A 70 7.49 -2.03 2.36
CA LYS A 70 7.52 -0.59 2.66
C LYS A 70 7.75 0.31 1.44
N ASP A 71 7.87 -0.26 0.25
CA ASP A 71 8.04 0.51 -0.99
C ASP A 71 9.23 1.51 -0.94
N TYR A 72 10.33 1.10 -0.31
CA TYR A 72 11.56 1.88 -0.25
C TYR A 72 12.28 1.88 -1.60
N ASN A 73 12.56 3.06 -2.14
CA ASN A 73 13.44 3.20 -3.29
C ASN A 73 14.90 3.36 -2.82
N PRO A 74 15.78 2.36 -3.06
CA PRO A 74 17.16 2.38 -2.57
C PRO A 74 18.07 3.38 -3.30
N ARG A 75 17.68 3.87 -4.49
CA ARG A 75 18.44 4.87 -5.24
C ARG A 75 18.20 6.26 -4.67
N THR A 76 16.94 6.64 -4.49
CA THR A 76 16.56 7.95 -3.92
C THR A 76 16.67 7.97 -2.40
N LYS A 77 16.70 6.79 -1.78
CA LYS A 77 16.69 6.59 -0.32
C LYS A 77 15.41 7.09 0.36
N GLN A 78 14.31 7.09 -0.36
CA GLN A 78 13.01 7.55 0.12
C GLN A 78 11.99 6.41 0.03
N PHE A 79 10.99 6.46 0.89
CA PHE A 79 9.79 5.65 0.75
C PHE A 79 8.93 6.30 -0.33
N VAL A 80 8.51 5.51 -1.33
CA VAL A 80 7.74 6.04 -2.47
C VAL A 80 6.37 6.55 -2.01
N PHE A 81 5.84 5.95 -0.94
CA PHE A 81 4.64 6.41 -0.27
C PHE A 81 5.01 6.75 1.18
N MET A 82 4.74 7.98 1.62
CA MET A 82 4.88 8.33 3.04
C MET A 82 3.70 7.72 3.83
N GLU A 83 3.96 7.24 5.06
CA GLU A 83 2.93 6.61 5.90
C GLU A 83 1.72 7.53 6.17
N GLU A 84 1.84 8.83 5.97
CA GLU A 84 0.79 9.84 6.18
C GLU A 84 -0.01 10.19 4.91
N GLU A 85 0.52 9.92 3.72
CA GLU A 85 -0.12 10.29 2.45
C GLU A 85 -1.07 9.19 1.96
N LEU A 86 -2.20 9.62 1.38
CA LEU A 86 -3.11 8.72 0.67
C LEU A 86 -2.39 8.13 -0.54
N ASN A 87 -2.34 6.80 -0.62
CA ASN A 87 -1.68 6.12 -1.73
C ASN A 87 -2.45 4.87 -2.19
N PRO A 88 -2.29 4.44 -3.46
CA PRO A 88 -3.08 3.35 -4.04
C PRO A 88 -2.91 1.99 -3.36
N ASN A 89 -1.87 1.81 -2.54
CA ASN A 89 -1.54 0.57 -1.87
C ASN A 89 -2.10 0.45 -0.45
N LEU A 90 -2.67 1.53 0.11
CA LEU A 90 -3.41 1.48 1.36
C LEU A 90 -4.65 0.59 1.20
N SER A 91 -5.04 -0.08 2.28
CA SER A 91 -6.35 -0.71 2.33
C SER A 91 -7.45 0.35 2.24
N LEU A 92 -8.61 -0.03 1.71
CA LEU A 92 -9.77 0.86 1.68
C LEU A 92 -10.10 1.38 3.09
N THR A 93 -10.00 0.53 4.11
CA THR A 93 -10.29 0.89 5.51
C THR A 93 -9.35 1.98 6.02
N GLU A 94 -8.04 1.85 5.81
CA GLU A 94 -7.05 2.86 6.23
C GLU A 94 -7.26 4.18 5.49
N ALA A 95 -7.60 4.12 4.20
CA ALA A 95 -7.90 5.30 3.40
C ALA A 95 -9.12 6.07 3.95
N LEU A 96 -10.17 5.35 4.33
CA LEU A 96 -11.40 5.91 4.92
C LEU A 96 -11.15 6.61 6.26
N GLU A 97 -10.17 6.16 7.04
CA GLU A 97 -9.82 6.70 8.36
C GLU A 97 -9.02 7.99 8.32
N ARG A 98 -8.25 8.18 7.26
CA ARG A 98 -7.35 9.34 7.10
C ARG A 98 -8.08 10.57 6.58
N LYS A 99 -9.31 10.42 6.06
CA LYS A 99 -10.08 11.56 5.55
C LYS A 99 -10.57 12.44 6.69
N THR A 100 -10.34 13.74 6.56
CA THR A 100 -10.86 14.75 7.48
C THR A 100 -12.24 15.22 7.02
N TYR A 101 -13.14 15.50 7.98
CA TYR A 101 -14.49 15.97 7.71
C TYR A 101 -14.76 17.27 8.47
N THR A 102 -15.65 18.11 7.95
CA THR A 102 -16.11 19.32 8.63
C THR A 102 -16.71 18.98 9.99
N PRO A 103 -16.42 19.72 11.08
CA PRO A 103 -16.86 19.41 12.45
C PRO A 103 -18.35 19.09 12.60
N GLU A 104 -19.20 19.75 11.81
CA GLU A 104 -20.65 19.64 11.83
C GLU A 104 -21.14 18.26 11.36
N HIS A 105 -20.35 17.56 10.55
CA HIS A 105 -20.72 16.30 9.91
C HIS A 105 -19.94 15.09 10.44
N VAL A 106 -18.90 15.30 11.27
CA VAL A 106 -18.00 14.25 11.76
C VAL A 106 -18.76 13.06 12.34
N LYS A 107 -19.68 13.30 13.30
CA LYS A 107 -20.39 12.20 13.99
C LYS A 107 -21.27 11.36 13.07
N VAL A 108 -21.92 12.00 12.10
CA VAL A 108 -22.81 11.31 11.14
C VAL A 108 -21.96 10.47 10.20
N VAL A 109 -20.85 11.02 9.73
CA VAL A 109 -19.90 10.35 8.85
C VAL A 109 -19.21 9.19 9.56
N GLU A 110 -18.71 9.38 10.78
CA GLU A 110 -18.08 8.31 11.57
C GLU A 110 -19.02 7.13 11.79
N SER A 111 -20.27 7.40 12.17
CA SER A 111 -21.28 6.36 12.32
C SER A 111 -21.52 5.61 11.00
N ALA A 112 -21.57 6.35 9.89
CA ALA A 112 -21.75 5.77 8.57
C ALA A 112 -20.57 4.89 8.14
N LEU A 113 -19.34 5.38 8.33
CA LEU A 113 -18.09 4.69 8.07
C LEU A 113 -17.95 3.44 8.92
N ASN A 114 -18.28 3.50 10.22
CA ASN A 114 -18.20 2.34 11.10
C ASN A 114 -19.14 1.22 10.63
N ARG A 115 -20.37 1.55 10.25
CA ARG A 115 -21.29 0.56 9.65
C ARG A 115 -20.76 0.01 8.32
N PHE A 116 -20.16 0.86 7.49
CA PHE A 116 -19.57 0.44 6.22
C PHE A 116 -18.39 -0.52 6.44
N LYS A 117 -17.46 -0.19 7.33
CA LYS A 117 -16.31 -1.03 7.74
C LYS A 117 -16.74 -2.37 8.29
N LEU A 118 -17.74 -2.39 9.17
CA LEU A 118 -18.28 -3.64 9.71
C LEU A 118 -18.77 -4.58 8.60
N ASN A 119 -19.37 -4.02 7.53
CA ASN A 119 -19.82 -4.83 6.39
C ASN A 119 -18.69 -5.17 5.41
N LEU A 120 -17.65 -4.34 5.29
CA LEU A 120 -16.41 -4.70 4.58
C LEU A 120 -15.77 -5.95 5.20
N THR A 121 -15.57 -5.95 6.52
CA THR A 121 -14.98 -7.10 7.23
C THR A 121 -15.86 -8.35 7.14
N LYS A 122 -17.18 -8.21 7.26
CA LYS A 122 -18.12 -9.35 7.10
C LYS A 122 -18.09 -9.97 5.71
N LEU A 123 -17.81 -9.16 4.69
CA LEU A 123 -17.70 -9.61 3.30
C LEU A 123 -16.26 -10.03 2.94
N GLU A 124 -15.33 -9.98 3.90
CA GLU A 124 -13.91 -10.26 3.70
C GLU A 124 -13.29 -9.37 2.61
N LEU A 125 -13.70 -8.10 2.54
CA LEU A 125 -13.22 -7.12 1.55
C LEU A 125 -12.25 -6.09 2.15
N ASP A 126 -11.95 -6.20 3.45
CA ASP A 126 -11.08 -5.28 4.20
C ASP A 126 -9.61 -5.34 3.77
N PHE A 127 -9.18 -6.43 3.13
CA PHE A 127 -7.83 -6.57 2.58
C PHE A 127 -7.62 -5.81 1.25
N LEU A 128 -8.70 -5.35 0.61
CA LEU A 128 -8.60 -4.71 -0.71
C LEU A 128 -7.86 -3.38 -0.61
N LYS A 129 -6.84 -3.23 -1.46
CA LYS A 129 -6.14 -1.97 -1.66
C LYS A 129 -6.99 -1.03 -2.49
N ILE A 130 -6.85 0.28 -2.31
CA ILE A 130 -7.62 1.29 -3.08
C ILE A 130 -7.59 1.00 -4.58
N LYS A 131 -6.41 0.69 -5.13
CA LYS A 131 -6.24 0.40 -6.56
C LYS A 131 -6.99 -0.83 -7.07
N ASP A 132 -7.31 -1.76 -6.18
CA ASP A 132 -7.97 -3.03 -6.47
C ASP A 132 -9.48 -2.97 -6.12
N VAL A 133 -9.97 -1.83 -5.61
CA VAL A 133 -11.38 -1.61 -5.34
C VAL A 133 -12.13 -1.33 -6.64
N GLU A 134 -13.07 -2.21 -6.96
CA GLU A 134 -14.03 -2.02 -8.06
C GLU A 134 -15.41 -1.60 -7.54
N LEU A 135 -16.22 -1.04 -8.45
CA LEU A 135 -17.58 -0.63 -8.16
C LEU A 135 -18.47 -1.75 -7.60
N ILE A 136 -18.25 -2.98 -8.07
CA ILE A 136 -19.00 -4.15 -7.60
C ILE A 136 -18.76 -4.43 -6.11
N HIS A 137 -17.55 -4.18 -5.59
CA HIS A 137 -17.24 -4.35 -4.18
C HIS A 137 -18.05 -3.35 -3.33
N ILE A 138 -18.09 -2.09 -3.76
CA ILE A 138 -18.83 -1.03 -3.06
C ILE A 138 -20.34 -1.29 -3.07
N LYS A 139 -20.89 -1.70 -4.22
CA LYS A 139 -22.33 -2.06 -4.33
C LYS A 139 -22.70 -3.18 -3.36
N LYS A 140 -21.90 -4.26 -3.30
CA LYS A 140 -22.12 -5.37 -2.37
C LYS A 140 -22.12 -4.93 -0.91
N VAL A 141 -21.19 -4.06 -0.52
CA VAL A 141 -21.13 -3.54 0.86
C VAL A 141 -22.35 -2.66 1.18
N LEU A 142 -22.78 -1.81 0.24
CA LEU A 142 -23.95 -0.95 0.42
C LEU A 142 -25.25 -1.77 0.53
N GLU A 143 -25.38 -2.84 -0.25
CA GLU A 143 -26.49 -3.79 -0.14
C GLU A 143 -26.49 -4.49 1.22
N ALA A 144 -25.32 -4.98 1.67
CA ALA A 144 -25.16 -5.60 2.99
C ALA A 144 -25.49 -4.64 4.15
N CYS A 145 -25.25 -3.33 3.96
CA CYS A 145 -25.63 -2.34 4.95
C CYS A 145 -27.14 -2.27 5.21
N SER A 146 -28.02 -2.77 4.33
CA SER A 146 -29.48 -2.76 4.52
C SER A 146 -30.01 -1.36 4.90
N LEU A 147 -29.72 -0.38 4.05
CA LEU A 147 -30.02 1.04 4.28
C LEU A 147 -31.42 1.41 3.77
N SER A 148 -32.05 2.42 4.40
CA SER A 148 -33.20 3.09 3.80
C SER A 148 -32.78 3.85 2.53
N ASN A 149 -33.71 4.16 1.62
CA ASN A 149 -33.40 4.97 0.42
C ASN A 149 -32.73 6.30 0.75
N TYR A 150 -33.16 6.97 1.83
CA TYR A 150 -32.56 8.20 2.30
C TYR A 150 -31.11 7.97 2.74
N SER A 151 -30.88 7.00 3.61
CA SER A 151 -29.55 6.66 4.13
C SER A 151 -28.61 6.17 3.01
N TYR A 152 -29.12 5.39 2.06
CA TYR A 152 -28.37 4.91 0.90
C TYR A 152 -27.85 6.08 0.07
N ASN A 153 -28.68 7.07 -0.23
CA ASN A 153 -28.27 8.25 -0.97
C ASN A 153 -27.22 9.09 -0.22
N GLN A 154 -27.32 9.19 1.11
CA GLN A 154 -26.31 9.85 1.93
C GLN A 154 -24.97 9.11 1.90
N TYR A 155 -24.99 7.78 2.01
CA TYR A 155 -23.78 6.95 1.88
C TYR A 155 -23.16 7.07 0.50
N LYS A 156 -23.97 7.04 -0.55
CA LYS A 156 -23.54 7.26 -1.93
C LYS A 156 -22.83 8.60 -2.08
N LYS A 157 -23.40 9.70 -1.59
CA LYS A 157 -22.77 11.04 -1.64
C LYS A 157 -21.45 11.08 -0.88
N MET A 158 -21.42 10.55 0.35
CA MET A 158 -20.24 10.49 1.20
C MET A 158 -19.12 9.68 0.54
N LEU A 159 -19.42 8.47 0.07
CA LEU A 159 -18.46 7.60 -0.60
C LEU A 159 -18.00 8.21 -1.93
N SER A 160 -18.87 8.86 -2.69
CA SER A 160 -18.49 9.53 -3.95
C SER A 160 -17.48 10.63 -3.68
N SER A 161 -17.76 11.54 -2.74
CA SER A 161 -16.79 12.58 -2.34
C SER A 161 -15.48 11.96 -1.85
N LEU A 162 -15.55 10.87 -1.08
CA LEU A 162 -14.37 10.17 -0.60
C LEU A 162 -13.54 9.58 -1.73
N PHE A 163 -14.16 8.84 -2.65
CA PHE A 163 -13.45 8.26 -3.78
C PHE A 163 -12.94 9.32 -4.76
N THR A 164 -13.63 10.45 -4.92
CA THR A 164 -13.12 11.58 -5.71
C THR A 164 -11.82 12.10 -5.11
N ASP A 165 -11.79 12.41 -3.81
CA ASP A 165 -10.57 12.89 -3.16
C ASP A 165 -9.45 11.84 -3.21
N LEU A 166 -9.79 10.55 -3.02
CA LEU A 166 -8.83 9.45 -3.17
C LEU A 166 -8.27 9.36 -4.59
N VAL A 167 -9.08 9.59 -5.62
CA VAL A 167 -8.66 9.54 -7.04
C VAL A 167 -7.86 10.78 -7.43
N ASP A 168 -8.18 11.94 -6.85
CA ASP A 168 -7.48 13.20 -7.11
C ASP A 168 -6.10 13.24 -6.44
N GLU A 169 -5.97 12.64 -5.24
CA GLU A 169 -4.70 12.54 -4.52
C GLU A 169 -3.85 11.33 -4.95
N SER A 170 -4.49 10.24 -5.44
CA SER A 170 -3.77 9.06 -5.92
C SER A 170 -3.70 9.03 -7.46
N CYS A 171 -2.52 9.35 -7.99
CA CYS A 171 -2.20 9.31 -9.42
C CYS A 171 -2.74 8.04 -10.13
N ASN A 172 -3.57 8.25 -11.16
CA ASN A 172 -4.04 7.29 -12.18
C ASN A 172 -4.87 6.09 -11.69
N CYS A 173 -6.11 6.33 -11.28
CA CYS A 173 -7.20 5.35 -11.44
C CYS A 173 -8.00 5.68 -12.72
N SER A 174 -7.44 5.36 -13.89
CA SER A 174 -8.12 5.59 -15.18
C SER A 174 -9.31 4.63 -15.35
N GLY A 175 -10.52 5.16 -15.18
CA GLY A 175 -11.69 4.69 -15.94
C GLY A 175 -12.94 4.24 -15.16
N ILE A 176 -12.86 3.97 -13.86
CA ILE A 176 -13.98 3.30 -13.14
C ILE A 176 -14.97 4.29 -12.48
N TRP A 177 -14.56 5.52 -12.19
CA TRP A 177 -15.29 6.38 -11.25
C TRP A 177 -16.08 7.55 -11.88
N LYS A 178 -16.06 7.68 -13.22
CA LYS A 178 -16.84 8.72 -13.93
C LYS A 178 -18.37 8.55 -13.78
N GLU A 179 -18.85 7.36 -13.42
CA GLU A 179 -20.28 7.09 -13.23
C GLU A 179 -20.86 7.62 -11.91
N TRP A 180 -20.02 8.15 -11.00
CA TRP A 180 -20.46 8.67 -9.70
C TRP A 180 -20.34 10.21 -9.59
N GLN A 181 -19.94 10.89 -10.65
CA GLN A 181 -20.07 12.35 -10.76
C GLN A 181 -21.54 12.69 -11.05
N ILE A 182 -22.32 12.84 -9.98
CA ILE A 182 -23.62 13.53 -9.98
C ILE A 182 -23.44 14.81 -9.18
#